data_AF-A0ABD2HEB0-F1
#
_entry.id   AF-A0ABD2HEB0-F1
#
_cell.length_a   1.000
_cell.length_b   1.000
_cell.length_c   1.000
_cell.angle_alpha   90.00
_cell.angle_beta   90.00
_cell.angle_gamma   90.00
#
_symmetry.space_group_name_H-M   'P 1'
#
loop_
_entity.id
_entity.type
_entity.pdbx_description
1 polymer ?
#
loop_
_entity_poly.entity_id
_entity_poly.type
_entity_poly.pdbx_seq_one_letter_code
_entity_poly.pdbx_strand_id
1 'polypeptide(L)'
;MAWYGSCTALNRKALQRVVKTAQNITRTELPSMEDLYSQRLRKKALRVIKDPHHPSHKLFCLLPSGRQYRSIRTKTTRFRDSFIPQAIRLLNT
;
A
#
# COMPACT_ATOMS: atom_id res chain seq x y z
N MET A 1 10.60 -7.89 3.43
CA MET A 1 10.86 -7.24 2.13
C MET A 1 10.40 -5.79 2.20
N ALA A 2 11.33 -4.83 2.17
CA ALA A 2 11.04 -3.40 2.13
C ALA A 2 10.63 -3.01 0.70
N TRP A 3 9.32 -2.94 0.45
CA TRP A 3 8.74 -2.53 -0.84
C TRP A 3 8.45 -1.01 -0.84
N TYR A 4 7.86 -0.47 -1.91
CA TYR A 4 7.65 0.97 -2.17
C TYR A 4 7.32 1.82 -0.93
N GLY A 5 6.45 1.35 -0.01
CA GLY A 5 6.15 2.02 1.26
C GLY A 5 7.38 2.43 2.08
N SER A 6 8.37 1.54 2.19
CA SER A 6 9.61 1.74 2.95
C SER A 6 10.75 2.39 2.13
N CYS A 7 10.53 2.73 0.86
CA CYS A 7 11.54 3.33 0.00
C CYS A 7 11.67 4.85 0.23
N THR A 8 12.91 5.35 0.24
CA THR A 8 13.21 6.79 0.21
C THR A 8 12.71 7.44 -1.07
N ALA A 9 12.56 8.77 -1.08
CA ALA A 9 12.16 9.52 -2.27
C ALA A 9 13.12 9.30 -3.45
N LEU A 10 14.43 9.15 -3.18
CA LEU A 10 15.43 8.84 -4.20
C LEU A 10 15.17 7.49 -4.85
N ASN A 11 14.91 6.46 -4.05
CA ASN A 11 14.61 5.12 -4.55
C ASN A 11 13.32 5.11 -5.38
N ARG A 12 12.29 5.86 -4.97
CA ARG A 12 11.03 5.99 -5.72
C ARG A 12 11.26 6.64 -7.10
N LYS A 13 12.05 7.71 -7.16
CA LYS A 13 12.43 8.35 -8.43
C LYS A 13 13.23 7.40 -9.33
N ALA A 14 14.17 6.65 -8.77
CA ALA A 14 14.93 5.64 -9.53
C ALA A 14 13.99 4.57 -10.12
N LEU A 15 13.05 4.05 -9.33
CA LEU A 15 12.07 3.07 -9.81
C LEU A 15 11.14 3.64 -10.89
N GLN A 16 10.70 4.89 -10.76
CA GLN A 16 9.91 5.57 -11.79
C GLN A 16 10.68 5.71 -13.12
N ARG A 17 11.99 6.00 -13.06
CA ARG A 17 12.83 6.05 -14.27
C ARG A 17 12.88 4.69 -14.97
N VAL A 18 13.04 3.60 -14.21
CA VAL A 18 13.02 2.23 -14.77
C VAL A 18 11.70 1.94 -15.48
N VAL A 19 10.56 2.27 -14.85
CA VAL A 19 9.24 2.10 -15.49
C VAL A 19 9.13 2.93 -16.77
N LYS A 20 9.58 4.18 -16.76
CA LYS A 20 9.56 5.05 -17.95
C LYS A 20 10.43 4.52 -19.09
N THR A 21 11.62 3.99 -18.77
CA THR A 21 12.48 3.33 -19.77
C THR A 21 11.80 2.11 -20.36
N ALA A 22 11.17 1.26 -19.54
CA ALA A 22 10.43 0.09 -20.02
C ALA A 22 9.26 0.50 -20.94
N GLN A 23 8.47 1.51 -20.55
CA GLN A 23 7.39 2.07 -21.38
C GLN A 23 7.91 2.52 -22.76
N ASN A 24 9.04 3.22 -22.80
CA ASN A 24 9.63 3.70 -24.05
C ASN A 24 10.08 2.55 -24.97
N ILE A 25 10.59 1.45 -24.40
CA ILE A 25 11.04 0.28 -25.15
C ILE A 25 9.83 -0.49 -25.70
N THR A 26 8.84 -0.77 -24.86
CA THR A 26 7.68 -1.58 -25.24
C THR A 26 6.63 -0.79 -26.02
N ARG A 27 6.73 0.54 -26.04
CA ARG A 27 5.74 1.47 -26.65
C ARG A 27 4.34 1.27 -26.07
N THR A 28 4.25 0.83 -24.82
CA THR A 28 2.99 0.60 -24.09
C THR A 28 2.96 1.40 -22.81
N GLU A 29 1.80 1.92 -22.45
CA GLU A 29 1.59 2.52 -21.14
C GLU A 29 1.68 1.46 -20.04
N LEU A 30 2.67 1.59 -19.17
CA LEU A 30 2.81 0.78 -17.96
C LEU A 30 2.22 1.52 -16.76
N PRO A 31 1.58 0.81 -15.81
CA PRO A 31 1.11 1.43 -14.59
C PRO A 31 2.27 2.02 -13.78
N SER A 32 2.02 3.14 -13.10
CA SER A 32 3.05 3.74 -12.26
C SER A 32 3.42 2.81 -11.10
N MET A 33 4.62 2.99 -10.55
CA MET A 33 5.03 2.25 -9.35
C MET A 33 4.09 2.48 -8.16
N GLU A 34 3.49 3.66 -8.09
CA GLU A 34 2.51 4.00 -7.06
C GLU A 34 1.21 3.23 -7.24
N ASP A 35 0.70 3.15 -8.48
CA ASP A 35 -0.51 2.38 -8.80
C ASP A 35 -0.31 0.89 -8.52
N LEU A 36 0.83 0.34 -8.95
CA LEU A 36 1.19 -1.05 -8.68
C LEU A 36 1.28 -1.33 -7.17
N TYR A 37 1.87 -0.40 -6.42
CA TYR A 37 1.95 -0.52 -4.97
C TYR A 37 0.55 -0.47 -4.34
N SER A 38 -0.27 0.51 -4.69
CA SER A 38 -1.63 0.69 -4.18
C SER A 38 -2.52 -0.52 -4.52
N GLN A 39 -2.44 -1.03 -5.75
CA GLN A 39 -3.19 -2.21 -6.15
C GLN A 39 -2.77 -3.45 -5.34
N ARG A 40 -1.47 -3.65 -5.13
CA ARG A 40 -0.96 -4.75 -4.29
C ARG A 40 -1.37 -4.60 -2.84
N LEU A 41 -1.30 -3.39 -2.31
CA LEU A 41 -1.67 -3.06 -0.93
C LEU A 41 -3.15 -3.37 -0.71
N ARG A 42 -4.02 -2.92 -1.62
CA ARG A 42 -5.46 -3.20 -1.62
C ARG A 42 -5.74 -4.70 -1.70
N LYS A 43 -5.13 -5.42 -2.65
CA LYS A 43 -5.30 -6.88 -2.78
C LYS A 43 -4.91 -7.62 -1.49
N LYS A 44 -3.79 -7.24 -0.88
CA LYS A 44 -3.33 -7.86 0.37
C LYS A 44 -4.26 -7.50 1.54
N ALA A 45 -4.71 -6.26 1.66
CA ALA A 45 -5.65 -5.83 2.69
C ALA A 45 -6.98 -6.60 2.58
N LEU A 46 -7.51 -6.74 1.37
CA LEU A 46 -8.73 -7.51 1.12
C LEU A 46 -8.59 -8.98 1.51
N ARG A 47 -7.41 -9.60 1.36
CA ARG A 47 -7.17 -10.97 1.85
C ARG A 47 -7.25 -11.04 3.38
N VAL A 48 -6.66 -10.07 4.08
CA VAL A 48 -6.73 -10.00 5.55
C VAL A 48 -8.17 -9.77 6.03
N ILE A 49 -8.91 -8.88 5.37
CA ILE A 49 -10.30 -8.60 5.70
C ILE A 49 -11.19 -9.84 5.46
N LYS A 50 -10.93 -10.60 4.39
CA LYS A 50 -11.70 -11.80 4.06
C LYS A 50 -11.39 -13.02 4.94
N ASP A 51 -10.26 -13.03 5.64
CA ASP A 51 -9.84 -14.13 6.50
C ASP A 51 -10.01 -13.78 7.99
N PRO A 52 -11.07 -14.28 8.65
CA PRO A 52 -11.32 -14.01 10.07
C PRO A 52 -10.25 -14.56 11.01
N HIS A 53 -9.52 -15.60 10.60
CA HIS A 53 -8.48 -16.24 11.41
C HIS A 53 -7.12 -15.53 11.26
N HIS A 54 -7.02 -14.56 10.35
CA HIS A 54 -5.78 -13.84 10.15
C HIS A 54 -5.42 -13.01 11.41
N PRO A 55 -4.16 -13.05 11.90
CA PRO A 55 -3.77 -12.38 13.14
C PRO A 55 -3.98 -10.85 13.10
N SER A 56 -3.85 -10.25 11.92
CA SER A 56 -4.10 -8.83 11.71
C SER A 56 -5.55 -8.47 11.37
N HIS A 57 -6.49 -9.43 11.29
CA HIS A 57 -7.89 -9.18 10.94
C HIS A 57 -8.52 -8.14 11.88
N LYS A 58 -8.24 -8.26 13.19
CA LYS A 58 -8.71 -7.33 14.24
C LYS A 58 -8.23 -5.88 14.08
N LEU A 59 -7.23 -5.63 13.23
CA LEU A 59 -6.75 -4.28 12.93
C LEU A 59 -7.54 -3.63 11.78
N PHE A 60 -8.25 -4.43 10.97
CA PHE A 60 -9.12 -3.98 9.90
C PHE A 60 -10.58 -3.94 10.36
N CYS A 61 -10.84 -3.24 11.46
CA CYS A 61 -12.19 -3.02 11.97
C CYS A 61 -12.80 -1.74 11.41
N LEU A 62 -13.98 -1.87 10.79
CA LEU A 62 -14.80 -0.73 10.40
C LEU A 62 -15.33 -0.01 11.65
N LEU A 63 -15.45 1.31 11.57
CA LEU A 63 -16.16 2.13 12.53
C LEU A 63 -17.67 1.81 12.49
N PRO A 64 -18.46 2.17 13.53
CA PRO A 64 -19.91 1.92 13.55
C PRO A 64 -20.66 2.49 12.33
N SER A 65 -20.12 3.52 11.69
CA SER A 65 -20.66 4.09 10.46
C SER A 65 -20.54 3.17 9.23
N GLY A 66 -19.72 2.12 9.29
CA GLY A 66 -19.46 1.17 8.21
C GLY A 66 -18.64 1.73 7.03
N ARG A 67 -18.25 3.01 7.07
CA ARG A 67 -17.60 3.69 5.94
C ARG A 67 -16.08 3.71 6.00
N GLN A 68 -15.50 3.67 7.20
CA GLN A 68 -14.07 3.87 7.40
C GLN A 68 -13.52 2.86 8.40
N TYR A 69 -12.28 2.46 8.20
CA TYR A 69 -11.50 1.66 9.13
C TYR A 69 -10.87 2.53 10.22
N ARG A 70 -10.69 1.95 11.41
CA ARG A 70 -10.02 2.63 12.53
C ARG A 70 -8.57 2.97 12.17
N SER A 71 -8.24 4.26 12.17
CA SER A 71 -6.87 4.71 11.91
C SER A 71 -5.91 4.28 13.02
N ILE A 72 -4.67 3.96 12.64
CA ILE A 72 -3.61 3.57 13.58
C ILE A 72 -2.65 4.74 13.75
N ARG A 73 -2.49 5.19 14.99
CA ARG A 73 -1.47 6.20 15.33
C ARG A 73 -0.08 5.57 15.27
N THR A 74 0.80 6.12 14.44
CA THR A 74 2.18 5.66 14.29
C THR A 74 3.16 6.67 14.87
N LYS A 75 4.10 6.22 15.72
CA LYS A 75 5.14 7.08 16.31
C LYS A 75 6.41 7.18 15.46
N THR A 76 6.68 6.17 14.64
CA THR A 76 7.90 6.10 13.81
C THR A 76 7.54 6.01 12.33
N THR A 77 8.39 6.57 11.47
CA THR A 77 8.28 6.46 10.01
C THR A 77 8.28 5.00 9.57
N ARG A 78 9.17 4.17 10.13
CA ARG A 78 9.25 2.74 9.83
C ARG A 78 7.91 2.02 10.02
N PHE A 79 7.20 2.26 11.12
CA PHE A 79 5.89 1.63 11.32
C PHE A 79 4.81 2.26 10.44
N ARG A 80 4.81 3.60 10.30
CA ARG A 80 3.90 4.33 9.41
C ARG A 80 3.98 3.83 7.97
N ASP A 81 5.17 3.46 7.53
CA ASP A 81 5.49 3.07 6.16
C ASP A 81 5.44 1.54 5.97
N SER A 82 4.99 0.81 7.00
CA SER A 82 4.71 -0.62 6.95
C SER A 82 3.32 -0.91 6.36
N PHE A 83 3.06 -2.20 6.10
CA PHE A 83 1.84 -2.66 5.43
C PHE A 83 0.54 -2.18 6.10
N ILE A 84 0.39 -2.39 7.41
CA ILE A 84 -0.92 -2.19 8.08
C ILE A 84 -1.37 -0.72 8.05
N PRO A 85 -0.56 0.26 8.50
CA PRO A 85 -1.02 1.66 8.53
C PRO A 85 -1.20 2.22 7.12
N GLN A 86 -0.38 1.80 6.15
CA GLN A 86 -0.55 2.18 4.75
C GLN A 86 -1.85 1.62 4.16
N ALA A 87 -2.17 0.34 4.43
CA ALA A 87 -3.38 -0.29 3.92
C ALA A 87 -4.65 0.38 4.47
N ILE A 88 -4.68 0.68 5.77
CA ILE A 88 -5.82 1.38 6.38
C ILE A 88 -6.00 2.78 5.79
N ARG A 89 -4.90 3.52 5.58
CA ARG A 89 -4.96 4.85 4.92
C ARG A 89 -5.52 4.75 3.50
N LEU A 90 -5.07 3.77 2.72
CA LEU A 90 -5.55 3.54 1.34
C LEU A 90 -7.03 3.11 1.29
N LEU A 91 -7.54 2.44 2.33
CA LEU A 91 -8.94 2.02 2.39
C LEU A 91 -9.87 3.10 2.96
N ASN A 92 -9.31 4.15 3.57
CA ASN A 92 -10.06 5.28 4.14
C ASN A 92 -10.14 6.49 3.20
N THR A 93 -9.43 6.46 2.08
CA THR A 93 -9.60 7.39 0.95
C THR A 93 -10.78 6.97 0.11
#